data_AF-A0A2G8S5X9-F1
#
_entry.id   AF-A0A2G8S5X9-F1
#
_cell.length_a   1.000
_cell.length_b   1.000
_cell.length_c   1.000
_cell.angle_alpha   90.00
_cell.angle_beta   90.00
_cell.angle_gamma   90.00
#
_symmetry.space_group_name_H-M   'P 1'
#
loop_
_entity.id
_entity.type
_entity.pdbx_description
1 polymer ?
#
loop_
_entity_poly.entity_id
_entity_poly.type
_entity_poly.pdbx_seq_one_letter_code
_entity_poly.pdbx_strand_id
1 'polypeptide(L)'
;MTAESRDAFFHLANVQVGEPFLAKAIIDTNALFVGTLPGAPYHYAAVCKDISRINHSCTPNAAYHVDLRTFAFDVRALFPISPGEQVFISYIDPALPRAARQDALSSYAFTCACPACSLPKPALAQSEVRRALIARADATAESRNAALERWARGTPTESTPDYASITTVDKMYMDLFEKERLYYEPVWEGYMARLCKAACAVGDGEAARRWAGLAAALNRAYTGEDRGWDEVASAPERTDWWGVRTRKLGGVRSRTNLDAG
;
A
#
# COMPACT_ATOMS: atom_id res chain seq x y z
N MET A 1 -0.97 -28.93 19.69
CA MET A 1 -1.83 -27.84 20.21
C MET A 1 -2.07 -28.09 21.68
N THR A 2 -1.86 -27.10 22.55
CA THR A 2 -2.13 -27.25 23.99
C THR A 2 -3.65 -27.29 24.24
N ALA A 3 -4.07 -27.72 25.43
CA ALA A 3 -5.48 -27.70 25.82
C ALA A 3 -6.07 -26.27 25.76
N GLU A 4 -5.29 -25.28 26.21
CA GLU A 4 -5.64 -23.86 26.17
C GLU A 4 -5.79 -23.35 24.73
N SER A 5 -4.84 -23.65 23.82
CA SER A 5 -4.94 -23.23 22.42
C SER A 5 -6.14 -23.87 21.71
N ARG A 6 -6.47 -25.11 22.05
CA ARG A 6 -7.65 -25.80 21.52
C ARG A 6 -8.93 -25.13 22.02
N ASP A 7 -9.02 -24.87 23.31
CA ASP A 7 -10.18 -24.20 23.90
C ASP A 7 -10.38 -22.81 23.30
N ALA A 8 -9.29 -22.03 23.17
CA ALA A 8 -9.33 -20.72 22.56
C ALA A 8 -9.79 -20.74 21.10
N PHE A 9 -9.37 -21.74 20.32
CA PHE A 9 -9.85 -21.95 18.95
C PHE A 9 -11.36 -22.20 18.90
N PHE A 10 -11.89 -23.08 19.75
CA PHE A 10 -13.33 -23.38 19.78
C PHE A 10 -14.20 -22.25 20.36
N HIS A 11 -13.58 -21.24 20.99
CA HIS A 11 -14.24 -20.00 21.42
C HIS A 11 -14.24 -18.87 20.37
N LEU A 12 -13.64 -19.10 19.19
CA LEU A 12 -13.71 -18.13 18.10
C LEU A 12 -15.12 -18.07 17.49
N ALA A 13 -15.41 -16.97 16.81
CA ALA A 13 -16.70 -16.78 16.16
C ALA A 13 -16.97 -17.85 15.09
N ASN A 14 -18.21 -18.27 14.94
CA ASN A 14 -18.63 -19.15 13.85
C ASN A 14 -19.93 -18.62 13.26
N VAL A 15 -19.90 -18.28 11.97
CA VAL A 15 -21.06 -17.80 11.23
C VAL A 15 -21.48 -18.73 10.09
N GLN A 16 -20.77 -19.86 9.89
CA GLN A 16 -21.08 -20.84 8.85
C GLN A 16 -22.18 -21.79 9.30
N VAL A 17 -23.42 -21.32 9.28
CA VAL A 17 -24.60 -22.11 9.64
C VAL A 17 -24.77 -23.26 8.62
N GLY A 18 -24.87 -24.49 9.11
CA GLY A 18 -25.08 -25.68 8.28
C GLY A 18 -23.82 -26.45 7.90
N GLU A 19 -22.62 -25.94 8.24
CA GLU A 19 -21.38 -26.71 8.12
C GLU A 19 -21.34 -27.81 9.20
N PRO A 20 -21.33 -29.11 8.85
CA PRO A 20 -21.37 -30.20 9.81
C PRO A 20 -20.11 -30.33 10.66
N PHE A 21 -18.97 -29.80 10.19
CA PHE A 21 -17.71 -29.86 10.93
C PHE A 21 -17.42 -28.51 11.61
N LEU A 22 -17.67 -28.44 12.93
CA LEU A 22 -17.47 -27.21 13.71
C LEU A 22 -16.08 -26.58 13.53
N ALA A 23 -15.02 -27.41 13.51
CA ALA A 23 -13.67 -26.90 13.30
C ALA A 23 -13.50 -26.24 11.91
N LYS A 24 -14.10 -26.82 10.86
CA LYS A 24 -14.11 -26.22 9.53
C LYS A 24 -14.89 -24.91 9.51
N ALA A 25 -16.07 -24.88 10.14
CA ALA A 25 -16.91 -23.69 10.25
C ALA A 25 -16.17 -22.51 10.92
N ILE A 26 -15.42 -22.81 11.98
CA ILE A 26 -14.55 -21.83 12.66
C ILE A 26 -13.41 -21.38 11.75
N ILE A 27 -12.73 -22.31 11.06
CA ILE A 27 -11.64 -21.97 10.14
C ILE A 27 -12.17 -21.04 9.03
N ASP A 28 -13.27 -21.39 8.39
CA ASP A 28 -13.87 -20.61 7.30
C ASP A 28 -14.29 -19.20 7.74
N THR A 29 -14.59 -19.01 9.03
CA THR A 29 -14.93 -17.68 9.59
C THR A 29 -13.71 -16.86 10.01
N ASN A 30 -12.59 -17.49 10.38
CA ASN A 30 -11.51 -16.82 11.13
C ASN A 30 -10.12 -16.89 10.47
N ALA A 31 -9.97 -17.65 9.39
CA ALA A 31 -8.68 -17.86 8.75
C ALA A 31 -8.15 -16.58 8.08
N LEU A 32 -6.89 -16.27 8.34
CA LEU A 32 -6.13 -15.19 7.75
C LEU A 32 -5.28 -15.74 6.61
N PHE A 33 -5.26 -15.05 5.48
CA PHE A 33 -4.48 -15.47 4.32
C PHE A 33 -2.98 -15.32 4.59
N VAL A 34 -2.22 -16.38 4.37
CA VAL A 34 -0.74 -16.38 4.47
C VAL A 34 -0.11 -16.22 3.09
N GLY A 35 -0.78 -16.70 2.04
CA GLY A 35 -0.20 -16.80 0.71
C GLY A 35 0.62 -18.07 0.53
N THR A 36 1.58 -18.03 -0.39
CA THR A 36 2.37 -19.21 -0.77
C THR A 36 3.63 -19.29 0.09
N LEU A 37 3.85 -20.45 0.71
CA LEU A 37 5.08 -20.72 1.46
C LEU A 37 6.22 -21.09 0.51
N PRO A 38 7.50 -20.82 0.85
CA PRO A 38 8.65 -21.18 0.04
C PRO A 38 8.64 -22.66 -0.36
N GLY A 39 8.68 -22.94 -1.66
CA GLY A 39 8.68 -24.30 -2.22
C GLY A 39 7.31 -25.01 -2.23
N ALA A 40 6.23 -24.36 -1.80
CA ALA A 40 4.89 -24.94 -1.84
C ALA A 40 4.10 -24.48 -3.08
N PRO A 41 3.27 -25.36 -3.68
CA PRO A 41 2.45 -25.00 -4.85
C PRO A 41 1.06 -24.45 -4.47
N TYR A 42 0.75 -24.34 -3.18
CA TYR A 42 -0.57 -23.96 -2.67
C TYR A 42 -0.51 -22.70 -1.83
N HIS A 43 -1.66 -22.04 -1.70
CA HIS A 43 -1.86 -20.98 -0.73
C HIS A 43 -2.23 -21.55 0.64
N TYR A 44 -1.77 -20.89 1.68
CA TYR A 44 -1.99 -21.24 3.07
C TYR A 44 -2.81 -20.16 3.76
N ALA A 45 -3.46 -20.57 4.85
CA ALA A 45 -4.14 -19.69 5.78
C ALA A 45 -3.84 -20.15 7.20
N ALA A 46 -3.99 -19.25 8.17
CA ALA A 46 -3.83 -19.58 9.59
C ALA A 46 -4.96 -18.98 10.43
N VAL A 47 -5.30 -19.65 11.53
CA VAL A 47 -6.23 -19.12 12.52
C VAL A 47 -5.42 -18.61 13.70
N CYS A 48 -5.56 -17.32 14.01
CA CYS A 48 -4.80 -16.65 15.06
C CYS A 48 -5.73 -16.26 16.20
N LYS A 49 -5.52 -16.83 17.40
CA LYS A 49 -6.37 -16.63 18.59
C LYS A 49 -6.79 -15.17 18.80
N ASP A 50 -5.82 -14.25 18.71
CA ASP A 50 -6.02 -12.85 19.04
C ASP A 50 -6.43 -12.02 17.81
N ILE A 51 -5.80 -12.25 16.65
CA ILE A 51 -6.08 -11.48 15.42
C ILE A 51 -7.46 -11.79 14.84
N SER A 52 -7.95 -13.04 14.97
CA SER A 52 -9.29 -13.42 14.53
C SER A 52 -10.42 -12.71 15.29
N ARG A 53 -10.13 -11.92 16.31
CA ARG A 53 -11.09 -11.06 17.04
C ARG A 53 -11.19 -9.65 16.48
N ILE A 54 -10.29 -9.25 15.57
CA ILE A 54 -10.24 -7.89 15.03
C ILE A 54 -11.27 -7.74 13.93
N ASN A 55 -12.19 -6.78 14.07
CA ASN A 55 -13.28 -6.57 13.13
C ASN A 55 -12.83 -6.00 11.78
N HIS A 56 -13.73 -6.14 10.80
CA HIS A 56 -13.56 -5.61 9.45
C HIS A 56 -13.84 -4.11 9.34
N SER A 57 -13.06 -3.41 8.52
CA SER A 57 -13.42 -2.13 7.88
C SER A 57 -12.88 -2.05 6.45
N CYS A 58 -13.62 -1.44 5.53
CA CYS A 58 -13.13 -1.12 4.18
C CYS A 58 -12.16 0.09 4.17
N THR A 59 -11.98 0.74 5.32
CA THR A 59 -10.99 1.78 5.61
C THR A 59 -10.28 1.41 6.91
N PRO A 60 -9.47 0.34 6.91
CA PRO A 60 -8.87 -0.19 8.12
C PRO A 60 -7.85 0.80 8.72
N ASN A 61 -7.69 0.78 10.04
CA ASN A 61 -6.66 1.57 10.74
C ASN A 61 -5.42 0.72 11.09
N ALA A 62 -5.45 -0.59 10.83
CA ALA A 62 -4.34 -1.51 10.98
C ALA A 62 -4.28 -2.53 9.83
N ALA A 63 -3.11 -3.14 9.66
CA ALA A 63 -2.91 -4.31 8.80
C ALA A 63 -2.26 -5.43 9.62
N TYR A 64 -2.56 -6.68 9.27
CA TYR A 64 -1.77 -7.80 9.75
C TYR A 64 -0.65 -8.10 8.75
N HIS A 65 0.46 -8.62 9.26
CA HIS A 65 1.57 -9.07 8.45
C HIS A 65 2.06 -10.43 8.96
N VAL A 66 2.55 -11.25 8.02
CA VAL A 66 3.06 -12.58 8.28
C VAL A 66 4.58 -12.56 8.09
N ASP A 67 5.33 -12.58 9.19
CA ASP A 67 6.77 -12.75 9.14
C ASP A 67 7.09 -14.25 8.98
N LEU A 68 7.42 -14.66 7.76
CA LEU A 68 7.76 -16.05 7.46
C LEU A 68 9.11 -16.49 8.07
N ARG A 69 9.99 -15.56 8.45
CA ARG A 69 11.28 -15.88 9.11
C ARG A 69 11.05 -16.32 10.55
N THR A 70 10.16 -15.65 11.27
CA THR A 70 9.80 -15.99 12.66
C THR A 70 8.56 -16.87 12.75
N PHE A 71 7.86 -17.05 11.62
CA PHE A 71 6.56 -17.71 11.52
C PHE A 71 5.51 -17.12 12.48
N ALA A 72 5.52 -15.78 12.58
CA ALA A 72 4.66 -15.02 13.47
C ALA A 72 3.73 -14.09 12.67
N PHE A 73 2.58 -13.80 13.28
CA PHE A 73 1.69 -12.75 12.81
C PHE A 73 1.82 -11.55 13.73
N ASP A 74 1.87 -10.36 13.14
CA ASP A 74 1.76 -9.11 13.85
C ASP A 74 0.61 -8.27 13.27
N VAL A 75 0.15 -7.30 14.07
CA VAL A 75 -0.83 -6.31 13.63
C VAL A 75 -0.25 -4.94 13.92
N ARG A 76 -0.17 -4.11 12.90
CA ARG A 76 0.46 -2.79 12.96
C ARG A 76 -0.52 -1.73 12.54
N ALA A 77 -0.49 -0.61 13.27
CA ALA A 77 -1.30 0.54 12.95
C ALA A 77 -0.80 1.19 11.66
N LEU A 78 -1.72 1.42 10.72
CA LEU A 78 -1.48 2.20 9.49
C LEU A 78 -1.75 3.69 9.71
N PHE A 79 -2.59 4.00 10.70
CA PHE A 79 -2.97 5.34 11.08
C PHE A 79 -2.97 5.46 12.61
N PRO A 80 -2.89 6.68 13.17
CA PRO A 80 -3.07 6.87 14.61
C PRO A 80 -4.39 6.27 15.10
N ILE A 81 -4.33 5.57 16.24
CA ILE A 81 -5.48 4.93 16.89
C ILE A 81 -5.63 5.57 18.28
N SER A 82 -6.77 6.20 18.54
CA SER A 82 -7.01 6.88 19.81
C SER A 82 -7.37 5.89 20.93
N PRO A 83 -7.15 6.23 22.21
CA PRO A 83 -7.62 5.39 23.32
C PRO A 83 -9.11 5.09 23.22
N GLY A 84 -9.48 3.81 23.28
CA GLY A 84 -10.87 3.35 23.14
C GLY A 84 -11.37 3.23 21.69
N GLU A 85 -10.60 3.65 20.69
CA GLU A 85 -10.90 3.39 19.28
C GLU A 85 -10.70 1.91 18.95
N GLN A 86 -11.65 1.32 18.21
CA GLN A 86 -11.53 -0.06 17.77
C GLN A 86 -10.44 -0.22 16.70
N VAL A 87 -9.66 -1.28 16.81
CA VAL A 87 -8.74 -1.70 15.75
C VAL A 87 -9.51 -2.43 14.65
N PHE A 88 -9.25 -2.08 13.40
CA PHE A 88 -9.86 -2.70 12.22
C PHE A 88 -8.80 -3.14 11.21
N ILE A 89 -8.99 -4.35 10.68
CA ILE A 89 -8.29 -4.86 9.48
C ILE A 89 -9.28 -5.00 8.32
N SER A 90 -8.79 -5.23 7.10
CA SER A 90 -9.67 -5.63 5.98
C SER A 90 -9.66 -7.14 5.82
N TYR A 91 -10.83 -7.74 5.55
CA TYR A 91 -10.99 -9.18 5.30
C TYR A 91 -10.99 -9.49 3.80
N ILE A 92 -11.12 -8.43 3.00
CA ILE A 92 -11.30 -8.47 1.54
C ILE A 92 -10.36 -7.43 0.92
N ASP A 93 -10.31 -7.38 -0.40
CA ASP A 93 -9.73 -6.24 -1.09
C ASP A 93 -10.64 -4.99 -0.92
N PRO A 94 -10.21 -3.95 -0.20
CA PRO A 94 -11.01 -2.76 0.01
C PRO A 94 -11.13 -1.88 -1.25
N ALA A 95 -10.33 -2.11 -2.30
CA ALA A 95 -10.39 -1.35 -3.55
C ALA A 95 -11.54 -1.82 -4.48
N LEU A 96 -12.17 -2.95 -4.19
CA LEU A 96 -13.36 -3.43 -4.91
C LEU A 96 -14.52 -2.43 -4.81
N PRO A 97 -15.45 -2.38 -5.80
CA PRO A 97 -16.68 -1.61 -5.70
C PRO A 97 -17.54 -2.02 -4.51
N ARG A 98 -18.31 -1.10 -3.92
CA ARG A 98 -19.11 -1.34 -2.71
C ARG A 98 -19.99 -2.58 -2.83
N ALA A 99 -20.64 -2.78 -3.97
CA ALA A 99 -21.48 -3.96 -4.17
C ALA A 99 -20.67 -5.26 -4.04
N ALA A 100 -19.50 -5.33 -4.68
CA ALA A 100 -18.58 -6.47 -4.58
C ALA A 100 -17.98 -6.61 -3.16
N ARG A 101 -17.72 -5.50 -2.45
CA ARG A 101 -17.29 -5.55 -1.04
C ARG A 101 -18.36 -6.17 -0.14
N GLN A 102 -19.62 -5.77 -0.30
CA GLN A 102 -20.72 -6.33 0.49
C GLN A 102 -20.95 -7.81 0.15
N ASP A 103 -20.85 -8.18 -1.13
CA ASP A 103 -20.97 -9.56 -1.58
C ASP A 103 -19.85 -10.45 -1.02
N ALA A 104 -18.60 -9.99 -1.10
CA ALA A 104 -17.44 -10.70 -0.54
C ALA A 104 -17.49 -10.83 1.00
N LEU A 105 -18.21 -9.93 1.68
CA LEU A 105 -18.41 -9.99 3.13
C LEU A 105 -19.66 -10.81 3.53
N SER A 106 -20.48 -11.24 2.58
CA SER A 106 -21.70 -12.01 2.88
C SER A 106 -21.40 -13.34 3.56
N SER A 107 -20.24 -13.95 3.27
CA SER A 107 -19.73 -15.16 3.94
C SER A 107 -19.45 -14.95 5.43
N TYR A 108 -19.31 -13.71 5.89
CA TYR A 108 -19.13 -13.36 7.30
C TYR A 108 -20.45 -12.98 7.99
N ALA A 109 -21.58 -13.13 7.30
CA ALA A 109 -22.93 -12.91 7.81
C ALA A 109 -23.18 -11.50 8.40
N PHE A 110 -22.53 -10.46 7.86
CA PHE A 110 -22.80 -9.07 8.24
C PHE A 110 -22.85 -8.14 7.02
N THR A 111 -23.52 -6.99 7.17
CA THR A 111 -23.49 -5.90 6.19
C THR A 111 -22.52 -4.83 6.68
N CYS A 112 -21.51 -4.50 5.88
CA CYS A 112 -20.51 -3.52 6.27
C CYS A 112 -21.10 -2.10 6.29
N ALA A 113 -21.03 -1.44 7.45
CA ALA A 113 -21.47 -0.07 7.67
C ALA A 113 -20.31 0.87 8.05
N CYS A 114 -19.07 0.51 7.68
CA CYS A 114 -17.90 1.35 7.91
C CYS A 114 -18.02 2.73 7.22
N PRO A 115 -17.18 3.72 7.57
CA PRO A 115 -17.27 5.06 7.01
C PRO A 115 -17.35 5.12 5.49
N ALA A 116 -16.61 4.27 4.75
CA ALA A 116 -16.68 4.20 3.30
C ALA A 116 -17.98 3.58 2.76
N CYS A 117 -18.57 2.62 3.46
CA CYS A 117 -19.81 1.96 3.02
C CYS A 117 -21.09 2.73 3.40
N SER A 118 -20.97 3.65 4.36
CA SER A 118 -22.04 4.48 4.91
C SER A 118 -22.05 5.93 4.39
N LEU A 119 -21.20 6.24 3.41
CA LEU A 119 -21.18 7.57 2.77
C LEU A 119 -22.54 7.90 2.13
N PRO A 120 -22.99 9.17 2.17
CA PRO A 120 -24.11 9.66 1.37
C PRO A 120 -23.87 9.44 -0.13
N LYS A 121 -24.94 9.24 -0.91
CA LYS A 121 -24.86 8.86 -2.35
C LYS A 121 -23.83 9.66 -3.17
N PRO A 122 -23.75 11.00 -3.10
CA PRO A 122 -22.76 11.75 -3.88
C PRO A 122 -21.32 11.45 -3.47
N ALA A 123 -21.05 11.39 -2.16
CA ALA A 123 -19.72 11.09 -1.62
C ALA A 123 -19.32 9.64 -1.90
N LEU A 124 -20.29 8.71 -1.83
CA LEU A 124 -20.09 7.31 -2.17
C LEU A 124 -19.67 7.17 -3.64
N ALA A 125 -20.37 7.82 -4.58
CA ALA A 125 -20.02 7.75 -5.99
C ALA A 125 -18.57 8.24 -6.26
N GLN A 126 -18.15 9.30 -5.57
CA GLN A 126 -16.76 9.78 -5.67
C GLN A 126 -15.76 8.78 -5.06
N SER A 127 -16.06 8.19 -3.91
CA SER A 127 -15.21 7.16 -3.30
C SER A 127 -15.06 5.94 -4.21
N GLU A 128 -16.14 5.51 -4.86
CA GLU A 128 -16.12 4.38 -5.79
C GLU A 128 -15.24 4.68 -7.02
N VAL A 129 -15.26 5.91 -7.55
CA VAL A 129 -14.33 6.33 -8.63
C VAL A 129 -12.87 6.28 -8.15
N ARG A 130 -12.59 6.74 -6.93
CA ARG A 130 -11.23 6.71 -6.37
C ARG A 130 -10.75 5.28 -6.13
N ARG A 131 -11.59 4.40 -5.57
CA ARG A 131 -11.27 2.97 -5.37
C ARG A 131 -11.06 2.25 -6.70
N ALA A 132 -11.86 2.54 -7.72
CA ALA A 132 -11.66 1.99 -9.06
C ALA A 132 -10.35 2.47 -9.72
N LEU A 133 -9.88 3.69 -9.41
CA LEU A 133 -8.55 4.16 -9.81
C LEU A 133 -7.44 3.41 -9.07
N ILE A 134 -7.59 3.22 -7.76
CA ILE A 134 -6.62 2.49 -6.93
C ILE A 134 -6.52 1.02 -7.37
N ALA A 135 -7.64 0.34 -7.65
CA ALA A 135 -7.65 -1.06 -8.09
C ALA A 135 -6.85 -1.33 -9.38
N ARG A 136 -6.66 -0.30 -10.22
CA ARG A 136 -5.87 -0.37 -11.47
C ARG A 136 -4.51 0.31 -11.39
N ALA A 137 -4.09 0.71 -10.19
CA ALA A 137 -2.91 1.55 -10.02
C ALA A 137 -1.61 0.86 -10.47
N ASP A 138 -1.53 -0.48 -10.43
CA ASP A 138 -0.36 -1.23 -10.89
C ASP A 138 -0.35 -1.54 -12.39
N ALA A 139 -1.46 -1.34 -13.10
CA ALA A 139 -1.62 -1.77 -14.50
C ALA A 139 -0.58 -1.17 -15.48
N THR A 140 0.08 -0.06 -15.12
CA THR A 140 1.09 0.60 -15.94
C THR A 140 2.41 0.86 -15.20
N ALA A 141 2.70 0.13 -14.11
CA ALA A 141 3.88 0.36 -13.28
C ALA A 141 5.19 0.33 -14.09
N GLU A 142 5.39 -0.70 -14.93
CA GLU A 142 6.59 -0.85 -15.75
C GLU A 142 6.79 0.32 -16.73
N SER A 143 5.74 0.67 -17.49
CA SER A 143 5.82 1.73 -18.49
C SER A 143 6.03 3.11 -17.86
N ARG A 144 5.39 3.38 -16.71
CA ARG A 144 5.64 4.58 -15.90
C ARG A 144 7.09 4.62 -15.44
N ASN A 145 7.61 3.55 -14.87
CA ASN A 145 9.00 3.47 -14.38
C ASN A 145 10.00 3.73 -15.50
N ALA A 146 9.81 3.10 -16.67
CA ALA A 146 10.63 3.34 -17.84
C ALA A 146 10.55 4.81 -18.32
N ALA A 147 9.38 5.46 -18.23
CA ALA A 147 9.23 6.87 -18.57
C ALA A 147 10.02 7.79 -17.62
N LEU A 148 10.06 7.48 -16.32
CA LEU A 148 10.84 8.25 -15.35
C LEU A 148 12.36 8.12 -15.59
N GLU A 149 12.84 6.91 -15.88
CA GLU A 149 14.24 6.68 -16.25
C GLU A 149 14.65 7.49 -17.49
N ARG A 150 13.84 7.42 -18.55
CA ARG A 150 14.07 8.21 -19.77
C ARG A 150 14.05 9.70 -19.49
N TRP A 151 13.11 10.17 -18.70
CA TRP A 151 13.02 11.57 -18.32
C TRP A 151 14.24 12.04 -17.52
N ALA A 152 14.72 11.24 -16.57
CA ALA A 152 15.82 11.60 -15.68
C ALA A 152 17.20 11.57 -16.36
N ARG A 153 17.46 10.52 -17.15
CA ARG A 153 18.79 10.23 -17.70
C ARG A 153 18.93 10.56 -19.20
N GLY A 154 17.82 10.74 -19.90
CA GLY A 154 17.77 11.06 -21.32
C GLY A 154 18.18 12.50 -21.65
N THR A 155 18.41 12.75 -22.94
CA THR A 155 18.64 14.11 -23.45
C THR A 155 17.31 14.87 -23.52
N PRO A 156 17.23 16.08 -22.94
CA PRO A 156 15.99 16.85 -22.95
C PRO A 156 15.63 17.36 -24.34
N THR A 157 14.34 17.34 -24.63
CA THR A 157 13.70 17.95 -25.79
C THR A 157 12.67 18.97 -25.33
N GLU A 158 12.14 19.78 -26.25
CA GLU A 158 11.02 20.70 -25.97
C GLU A 158 9.76 19.97 -25.47
N SER A 159 9.58 18.70 -25.87
CA SER A 159 8.48 17.84 -25.42
C SER A 159 8.76 17.10 -24.11
N THR A 160 9.94 17.24 -23.51
CA THR A 160 10.26 16.58 -22.24
C THR A 160 9.49 17.26 -21.12
N PRO A 161 8.68 16.53 -20.34
CA PRO A 161 7.90 17.13 -19.25
C PRO A 161 8.83 17.74 -18.19
N ASP A 162 8.35 18.77 -17.51
CA ASP A 162 9.03 19.30 -16.34
C ASP A 162 8.82 18.41 -15.10
N TYR A 163 9.44 18.77 -13.98
CA TYR A 163 9.33 18.04 -12.72
C TYR A 163 7.87 17.95 -12.22
N ALA A 164 7.09 19.03 -12.36
CA ALA A 164 5.69 19.05 -11.94
C ALA A 164 4.87 18.05 -12.77
N SER A 165 5.03 18.08 -14.09
CA SER A 165 4.28 17.25 -15.03
C SER A 165 4.62 15.76 -14.88
N ILE A 166 5.90 15.40 -14.78
CA ILE A 166 6.31 13.98 -14.64
C ILE A 166 5.83 13.36 -13.31
N THR A 167 5.64 14.18 -12.27
CA THR A 167 5.21 13.72 -10.93
C THR A 167 3.71 13.89 -10.66
N THR A 168 2.95 14.51 -11.57
CA THR A 168 1.53 14.86 -11.33
C THR A 168 0.67 13.63 -11.06
N VAL A 169 0.78 12.60 -11.90
CA VAL A 169 0.02 11.36 -11.75
C VAL A 169 0.41 10.63 -10.46
N ASP A 170 1.71 10.63 -10.13
CA ASP A 170 2.19 9.94 -8.93
C ASP A 170 1.67 10.63 -7.65
N LYS A 171 1.70 11.97 -7.60
CA LYS A 171 1.10 12.76 -6.50
C LYS A 171 -0.41 12.53 -6.41
N MET A 172 -1.11 12.51 -7.54
CA MET A 172 -2.54 12.22 -7.59
C MET A 172 -2.85 10.86 -6.95
N TYR A 173 -2.10 9.81 -7.27
CA TYR A 173 -2.30 8.49 -6.66
C TYR A 173 -2.02 8.47 -5.16
N MET A 174 -0.98 9.16 -4.68
CA MET A 174 -0.74 9.33 -3.25
C MET A 174 -1.92 10.00 -2.53
N ASP A 175 -2.51 11.03 -3.14
CA ASP A 175 -3.71 11.69 -2.61
C ASP A 175 -4.93 10.75 -2.60
N LEU A 176 -5.04 9.84 -3.56
CA LEU A 176 -6.13 8.85 -3.59
C LEU A 176 -6.00 7.85 -2.43
N PHE A 177 -4.79 7.33 -2.19
CA PHE A 177 -4.52 6.40 -1.09
C PHE A 177 -4.85 7.04 0.26
N GLU A 178 -4.44 8.28 0.48
CA GLU A 178 -4.73 9.02 1.70
C GLU A 178 -6.24 9.26 1.88
N LYS A 179 -6.93 9.77 0.84
CA LYS A 179 -8.38 10.06 0.91
C LYS A 179 -9.24 8.83 1.15
N GLU A 180 -8.86 7.70 0.59
CA GLU A 180 -9.57 6.43 0.80
C GLU A 180 -9.04 5.64 2.00
N ARG A 181 -8.01 6.15 2.70
CA ARG A 181 -7.28 5.47 3.78
C ARG A 181 -6.91 4.04 3.39
N LEU A 182 -6.32 3.91 2.20
CA LEU A 182 -6.10 2.64 1.53
C LEU A 182 -4.68 2.63 0.94
N TYR A 183 -3.73 2.15 1.73
CA TYR A 183 -2.34 1.93 1.33
C TYR A 183 -2.14 0.46 0.93
N TYR A 184 -2.74 0.01 -0.16
CA TYR A 184 -2.65 -1.40 -0.58
C TYR A 184 -1.24 -1.78 -1.07
N GLU A 185 -0.62 -2.81 -0.50
CA GLU A 185 0.70 -3.31 -0.94
C GLU A 185 0.61 -4.12 -2.24
N PRO A 186 1.66 -4.07 -3.11
CA PRO A 186 2.85 -3.21 -3.04
C PRO A 186 2.69 -1.88 -3.80
N VAL A 187 1.46 -1.51 -4.19
CA VAL A 187 1.17 -0.44 -5.15
C VAL A 187 1.76 0.91 -4.72
N TRP A 188 1.49 1.34 -3.48
CA TRP A 188 1.85 2.67 -3.01
C TRP A 188 3.37 2.89 -2.98
N GLU A 189 4.15 1.83 -2.75
CA GLU A 189 5.60 1.91 -2.67
C GLU A 189 6.19 2.31 -4.02
N GLY A 190 5.64 1.78 -5.11
CA GLY A 190 6.04 2.15 -6.47
C GLY A 190 5.85 3.64 -6.75
N TYR A 191 4.76 4.24 -6.30
CA TYR A 191 4.49 5.67 -6.50
C TYR A 191 5.42 6.56 -5.69
N MET A 192 5.67 6.23 -4.42
CA MET A 192 6.62 6.98 -3.60
C MET A 192 8.05 6.85 -4.10
N ALA A 193 8.46 5.66 -4.55
CA ALA A 193 9.78 5.46 -5.11
C ALA A 193 10.01 6.35 -6.33
N ARG A 194 9.00 6.49 -7.20
CA ARG A 194 9.05 7.39 -8.36
C ARG A 194 9.16 8.85 -7.96
N LEU A 195 8.37 9.28 -6.97
CA LEU A 195 8.38 10.66 -6.46
C LEU A 195 9.74 11.02 -5.83
N CYS A 196 10.30 10.11 -5.04
CA CYS A 196 11.62 10.26 -4.44
C CYS A 196 12.71 10.32 -5.53
N LYS A 197 12.71 9.39 -6.48
CA LYS A 197 13.65 9.37 -7.60
C LYS A 197 13.58 10.63 -8.45
N ALA A 198 12.37 11.13 -8.73
CA ALA A 198 12.18 12.38 -9.46
C ALA A 198 12.75 13.59 -8.71
N ALA A 199 12.56 13.65 -7.39
CA ALA A 199 13.13 14.70 -6.53
C ALA A 199 14.66 14.63 -6.49
N CYS A 200 15.22 13.44 -6.27
CA CYS A 200 16.68 13.23 -6.32
C CYS A 200 17.25 13.63 -7.69
N ALA A 201 16.58 13.28 -8.79
CA ALA A 201 17.03 13.60 -10.14
C ALA A 201 17.26 15.10 -10.38
N VAL A 202 16.41 15.95 -9.81
CA VAL A 202 16.53 17.42 -9.92
C VAL A 202 17.33 18.05 -8.77
N GLY A 203 17.75 17.26 -7.78
CA GLY A 203 18.48 17.74 -6.61
C GLY A 203 17.60 18.43 -5.56
N ASP A 204 16.30 18.15 -5.54
CA ASP A 204 15.37 18.66 -4.53
C ASP A 204 15.45 17.79 -3.28
N GLY A 205 16.31 18.20 -2.34
CA GLY A 205 16.55 17.47 -1.10
C GLY A 205 15.35 17.49 -0.14
N GLU A 206 14.54 18.55 -0.14
CA GLU A 206 13.36 18.62 0.74
C GLU A 206 12.29 17.62 0.30
N ALA A 207 11.95 17.63 -1.00
CA ALA A 207 10.98 16.68 -1.55
C ALA A 207 11.48 15.23 -1.45
N ALA A 208 12.77 14.98 -1.71
CA ALA A 208 13.35 13.64 -1.60
C ALA A 208 13.20 13.08 -0.17
N ARG A 209 13.57 13.88 0.84
CA ARG A 209 13.42 13.49 2.26
C ARG A 209 11.96 13.25 2.65
N ARG A 210 11.05 14.09 2.19
CA ARG A 210 9.61 13.93 2.46
C ARG A 210 9.08 12.59 1.92
N TRP A 211 9.38 12.26 0.67
CA TRP A 211 8.88 11.02 0.06
C TRP A 211 9.57 9.77 0.60
N ALA A 212 10.89 9.83 0.84
CA ALA A 212 11.63 8.74 1.45
C ALA A 212 11.16 8.48 2.90
N GLY A 213 10.96 9.54 3.69
CA GLY A 213 10.45 9.41 5.07
C GLY A 213 9.05 8.81 5.13
N LEU A 214 8.15 9.20 4.21
CA LEU A 214 6.83 8.59 4.12
C LEU A 214 6.90 7.11 3.70
N ALA A 215 7.79 6.78 2.75
CA ALA A 215 8.05 5.39 2.35
C ALA A 215 8.60 4.55 3.50
N ALA A 216 9.50 5.10 4.31
CA ALA A 216 10.03 4.43 5.49
C ALA A 216 8.96 4.18 6.55
N ALA A 217 8.10 5.17 6.82
CA ALA A 217 7.02 5.05 7.80
C ALA A 217 5.99 3.99 7.38
N LEU A 218 5.54 4.02 6.13
CA LEU A 218 4.57 3.05 5.61
C LEU A 218 5.17 1.64 5.50
N ASN A 219 6.42 1.50 5.06
CA ASN A 219 7.06 0.18 5.02
C ASN A 219 7.17 -0.43 6.42
N ARG A 220 7.50 0.36 7.45
CA ARG A 220 7.47 -0.13 8.83
C ARG A 220 6.08 -0.55 9.27
N ALA A 221 5.07 0.22 8.89
CA ALA A 221 3.69 -0.09 9.22
C ALA A 221 3.22 -1.40 8.56
N TYR A 222 3.67 -1.72 7.34
CA TYR A 222 3.28 -2.94 6.64
C TYR A 222 4.16 -4.15 6.96
N THR A 223 5.46 -3.95 7.10
CA THR A 223 6.46 -5.03 7.04
C THR A 223 7.33 -5.11 8.29
N GLY A 224 7.34 -4.05 9.10
CA GLY A 224 8.17 -3.94 10.31
C GLY A 224 9.57 -3.42 10.04
N GLU A 225 9.95 -3.32 8.77
CA GLU A 225 11.24 -2.85 8.31
C GLU A 225 11.03 -1.59 7.46
N ASP A 226 12.01 -0.70 7.41
CA ASP A 226 11.94 0.52 6.59
C ASP A 226 12.34 0.27 5.12
N ARG A 227 12.83 -0.93 4.81
CA ARG A 227 13.39 -1.33 3.50
C ARG A 227 14.49 -0.39 2.98
N GLY A 228 15.27 0.24 3.87
CA GLY A 228 16.37 1.15 3.53
C GLY A 228 15.92 2.58 3.18
N TRP A 229 14.64 2.91 3.30
CA TRP A 229 14.14 4.25 3.02
C TRP A 229 14.65 5.30 4.01
N ASP A 230 15.02 4.95 5.25
CA ASP A 230 15.66 5.90 6.17
C ASP A 230 17.02 6.37 5.68
N GLU A 231 17.81 5.47 5.08
CA GLU A 231 19.11 5.84 4.52
C GLU A 231 18.93 6.89 3.42
N VAL A 232 17.96 6.66 2.53
CA VAL A 232 17.59 7.61 1.46
C VAL A 232 17.07 8.93 2.06
N ALA A 233 16.27 8.89 3.12
CA ALA A 233 15.77 10.09 3.79
C ALA A 233 16.88 10.86 4.54
N SER A 234 17.90 10.18 5.06
CA SER A 234 18.99 10.83 5.78
C SER A 234 19.97 11.54 4.85
N ALA A 235 20.21 10.98 3.66
CA ALA A 235 21.22 11.45 2.72
C ALA A 235 20.81 11.19 1.26
N PRO A 236 19.75 11.85 0.74
CA PRO A 236 19.27 11.63 -0.63
C PRO A 236 20.34 11.92 -1.69
N GLU A 237 21.33 12.75 -1.37
CA GLU A 237 22.46 13.07 -2.23
C GLU A 237 23.43 11.92 -2.47
N ARG A 238 23.37 10.86 -1.66
CA ARG A 238 24.16 9.64 -1.85
C ARG A 238 23.54 8.67 -2.85
N THR A 239 22.28 8.89 -3.24
CA THR A 239 21.60 8.05 -4.24
C THR A 239 22.22 8.22 -5.62
N ASP A 240 22.18 7.17 -6.45
CA ASP A 240 22.62 7.19 -7.85
C ASP A 240 21.70 8.05 -8.77
N TRP A 241 20.61 8.57 -8.21
CA TRP A 241 19.69 9.51 -8.84
C TRP A 241 20.06 10.96 -8.60
N TRP A 242 20.93 11.28 -7.64
CA TRP A 242 21.14 12.67 -7.24
C TRP A 242 21.70 13.57 -8.36
N GLY A 243 20.90 14.55 -8.76
CA GLY A 243 21.24 15.56 -9.76
C GLY A 243 21.45 15.01 -11.18
N VAL A 244 21.04 13.77 -11.48
CA VAL A 244 21.26 13.18 -12.82
C VAL A 244 20.60 13.99 -13.92
N ARG A 245 19.45 14.62 -13.64
CA ARG A 245 18.74 15.51 -14.56
C ARG A 245 19.41 16.88 -14.66
N THR A 246 19.82 17.43 -13.52
CA THR A 246 20.45 18.76 -13.43
C THR A 246 21.77 18.81 -14.19
N ARG A 247 22.61 17.77 -14.07
CA ARG A 247 23.87 17.66 -14.83
C ARG A 247 23.64 17.68 -16.34
N LYS A 248 22.54 17.10 -16.83
CA LYS A 248 22.18 17.14 -18.26
C LYS A 248 21.69 18.50 -18.71
N LEU A 249 20.88 19.19 -17.91
CA LEU A 249 20.45 20.57 -18.21
C LEU A 249 21.64 21.53 -18.26
N GLY A 250 22.60 21.39 -17.36
CA GLY A 250 23.84 22.17 -17.34
C GLY A 250 24.71 21.95 -18.58
N GLY A 251 24.85 20.70 -19.05
CA GLY A 251 25.61 20.36 -20.26
C GLY A 251 24.96 20.79 -21.58
N VAL A 252 23.64 21.02 -21.59
CA VAL A 252 22.94 21.60 -22.76
C VAL A 252 23.21 23.10 -22.85
N ARG A 253 23.15 23.83 -21.72
CA ARG A 253 23.43 25.27 -21.66
C ARG A 253 24.88 25.63 -21.99
N SER A 254 25.84 24.73 -21.72
CA SER A 254 27.25 24.98 -22.07
C SER A 254 27.56 24.80 -23.56
N ARG A 255 26.75 24.03 -24.30
CA ARG A 255 26.94 23.82 -25.75
C ARG A 255 26.35 24.96 -26.59
N THR A 256 25.28 25.61 -26.13
CA THR A 256 24.69 26.75 -26.85
C THR A 256 25.53 28.03 -26.81
N ASN A 257 26.58 28.09 -25.98
CA ASN A 257 27.48 29.25 -25.87
C ASN A 257 28.80 29.10 -26.66
N LEU A 258 29.04 27.98 -27.34
CA LEU A 258 30.28 27.76 -28.11
C LEU A 258 30.13 27.95 -29.63
N ASP A 259 28.90 28.15 -30.14
CA ASP A 259 28.62 28.34 -31.57
C ASP A 259 28.25 29.79 -31.95
N ALA A 260 28.61 30.78 -31.12
CA ALA A 260 28.33 32.20 -31.36
C ALA A 260 29.59 33.10 -31.32
N GLY A 261 30.76 32.54 -31.65
CA GLY A 261 32.04 33.26 -31.73
C GLY A 261 32.68 33.12 -33.09
#